data_AF-U9U381-F1
#
_entry.id   AF-U9U381-F1
#
_cell.length_a   1.000
_cell.length_b   1.000
_cell.length_c   1.000
_cell.angle_alpha   90.00
_cell.angle_beta   90.00
_cell.angle_gamma   90.00
#
_symmetry.space_group_name_H-M   'P 1'
#
loop_
_entity.id
_entity.type
_entity.pdbx_description
1 polymer ?
#
loop_
_entity_poly.entity_id
_entity_poly.type
_entity_poly.pdbx_seq_one_letter_code
_entity_poly.pdbx_strand_id
1 'polypeptide(L)'
;MLDTLYISQRAANAIIADVAPYRISSEALSAINNFLDEFLYFLIDSARSLDLIRIKDAISQVLPTSLGKNAIVEAELELKTYVESGNSDHTKEKTIEINPFPLQKVFEQFRVKCQFFSTLGERGADDRDPDSVPDLYASEGIHIAPSLAIYLTAVLEYVGEYILILVAKASEKQGVEVARSQEVYSALSEDSQIFPLFRRTNLKEQMESQRESTTSMFIFPKVVIFSCNVINMKFNIINRW
;
A
#
# COMPACT_ATOMS: atom_id res chain seq x y z
N MET A 1 18.70 7.80 3.07
CA MET A 1 17.61 6.80 3.02
C MET A 1 16.61 7.39 2.04
N LEU A 2 16.34 6.71 0.92
CA LEU A 2 15.42 7.23 -0.09
C LEU A 2 14.02 7.23 0.55
N ASP A 3 13.49 8.40 0.91
CA ASP A 3 12.09 8.57 1.33
C ASP A 3 11.19 8.51 0.08
N THR A 4 11.33 7.42 -0.70
CA THR A 4 10.55 7.21 -1.92
C THR A 4 9.20 6.63 -1.57
N LEU A 5 8.15 7.28 -2.05
CA LEU A 5 6.76 6.86 -1.89
C LEU A 5 6.24 6.33 -3.22
N TYR A 6 5.22 5.48 -3.18
CA TYR A 6 4.47 5.12 -4.39
C TYR A 6 3.74 6.36 -4.92
N ILE A 7 3.15 7.16 -4.03
CA ILE A 7 2.44 8.37 -4.43
C ILE A 7 3.03 9.56 -3.70
N SER A 8 3.55 10.51 -4.48
CA SER A 8 4.04 11.80 -4.00
C SER A 8 2.91 12.73 -3.57
N GLN A 9 3.24 13.70 -2.72
CA GLN A 9 2.31 14.75 -2.32
C GLN A 9 1.84 15.59 -3.51
N ARG A 10 2.72 15.79 -4.50
CA ARG A 10 2.40 16.50 -5.74
C ARG A 10 1.37 15.73 -6.57
N ALA A 11 1.62 14.45 -6.86
CA ALA A 11 0.71 13.63 -7.66
C ALA A 11 -0.66 13.47 -6.98
N ALA A 12 -0.67 13.20 -5.67
CA ALA A 12 -1.91 13.03 -4.92
C ALA A 12 -2.78 14.30 -4.95
N ASN A 13 -2.18 15.48 -4.77
CA ASN A 13 -2.92 16.74 -4.88
C ASN A 13 -3.41 17.02 -6.31
N ALA A 14 -2.65 16.63 -7.35
CA ALA A 14 -3.09 16.79 -8.74
C ALA A 14 -4.32 15.94 -9.04
N ILE A 15 -4.30 14.64 -8.67
CA ILE A 15 -5.41 13.71 -8.89
C ILE A 15 -6.67 14.15 -8.12
N ILE A 16 -6.51 14.58 -6.87
CA ILE A 16 -7.65 15.05 -6.07
C ILE A 16 -8.21 16.35 -6.65
N ALA A 17 -7.35 17.27 -7.12
CA ALA A 17 -7.75 18.53 -7.74
C ALA A 17 -8.59 18.35 -9.02
N ASP A 18 -8.37 17.26 -9.76
CA ASP A 18 -9.15 16.93 -10.96
C ASP A 18 -10.60 16.53 -10.64
N VAL A 19 -10.86 16.06 -9.41
CA VAL A 19 -12.23 15.76 -8.94
C VAL A 19 -12.90 17.03 -8.42
N ALA A 20 -12.19 17.82 -7.61
CA ALA A 20 -12.69 19.03 -6.96
C ALA A 20 -11.51 19.84 -6.36
N PRO A 21 -11.65 21.13 -6.00
CA PRO A 21 -10.53 21.97 -5.51
C PRO A 21 -10.07 21.62 -4.07
N TYR A 22 -9.89 20.33 -3.78
CA TYR A 22 -9.47 19.81 -2.50
C TYR A 22 -7.98 19.54 -2.47
N ARG A 23 -7.45 19.39 -1.25
CA ARG A 23 -6.08 18.98 -0.99
C ARG A 23 -6.07 17.76 -0.09
N ILE A 24 -4.95 17.04 -0.06
CA ILE A 24 -4.74 15.93 0.88
C ILE A 24 -3.66 16.28 1.88
N SER A 25 -3.90 15.97 3.16
CA SER A 25 -2.90 16.13 4.20
C SER A 25 -1.80 15.09 4.09
N SER A 26 -0.63 15.37 4.66
CA SER A 26 0.49 14.42 4.72
C SER A 26 0.13 13.14 5.47
N GLU A 27 -0.67 13.24 6.52
CA GLU A 27 -1.12 12.08 7.31
C GLU A 27 -2.07 11.18 6.50
N ALA A 28 -2.97 11.79 5.73
CA ALA A 28 -3.86 11.07 4.83
C ALA A 28 -3.09 10.37 3.71
N LEU A 29 -2.12 11.05 3.10
CA LEU A 29 -1.27 10.46 2.06
C LEU A 29 -0.38 9.34 2.60
N SER A 30 0.14 9.49 3.82
CA SER A 30 0.88 8.42 4.50
C SER A 30 0.01 7.19 4.72
N ALA A 31 -1.26 7.37 5.12
CA ALA A 31 -2.19 6.25 5.26
C ALA A 31 -2.43 5.52 3.92
N ILE A 32 -2.55 6.26 2.80
CA ILE A 32 -2.71 5.65 1.47
C ILE A 32 -1.45 4.87 1.07
N ASN A 33 -0.25 5.44 1.24
CA ASN A 33 1.00 4.73 0.93
C ASN A 33 1.20 3.49 1.83
N ASN A 34 0.82 3.55 3.10
CA ASN A 34 0.85 2.39 4.01
C ASN A 34 -0.14 1.30 3.56
N PHE A 35 -1.32 1.69 3.09
CA PHE A 35 -2.27 0.74 2.49
C PHE A 35 -1.67 0.03 1.28
N LEU A 36 -0.99 0.76 0.39
CA LEU A 36 -0.34 0.19 -0.80
C LEU A 36 0.81 -0.77 -0.43
N ASP A 37 1.57 -0.46 0.63
CA ASP A 37 2.58 -1.38 1.18
C ASP A 37 1.95 -2.69 1.68
N GLU A 38 0.88 -2.62 2.47
CA GLU A 38 0.18 -3.81 2.94
C GLU A 38 -0.46 -4.60 1.79
N PHE A 39 -1.00 -3.91 0.80
CA PHE A 39 -1.54 -4.53 -0.40
C PHE A 39 -0.44 -5.29 -1.18
N LEU A 40 0.71 -4.66 -1.42
CA LEU A 40 1.86 -5.31 -2.03
C LEU A 40 2.28 -6.56 -1.24
N TYR A 41 2.38 -6.45 0.09
CA TYR A 41 2.73 -7.59 0.94
C TYR A 41 1.75 -8.75 0.74
N PHE A 42 0.43 -8.49 0.74
CA PHE A 42 -0.57 -9.52 0.51
C PHE A 42 -0.47 -10.17 -0.88
N LEU A 43 -0.11 -9.41 -1.92
CA LEU A 43 0.12 -9.99 -3.25
C LEU A 43 1.30 -10.97 -3.24
N ILE A 44 2.42 -10.58 -2.64
CA ILE A 44 3.62 -11.43 -2.59
C ILE A 44 3.39 -12.65 -1.70
N ASP A 45 2.75 -12.49 -0.55
CA ASP A 45 2.42 -13.59 0.35
C ASP A 45 1.40 -14.55 -0.26
N SER A 46 0.43 -14.05 -1.05
CA SER A 46 -0.54 -14.89 -1.77
C SER A 46 0.10 -15.63 -2.95
N ALA A 47 1.05 -15.01 -3.65
CA ALA A 47 1.69 -15.60 -4.82
C ALA A 47 2.74 -16.66 -4.46
N ARG A 48 3.56 -16.39 -3.42
CA ARG A 48 4.74 -17.20 -3.03
C ARG A 48 5.62 -17.62 -4.21
N SER A 49 5.68 -16.79 -5.25
CA SER A 49 6.43 -17.04 -6.48
C SER A 49 6.65 -15.71 -7.21
N LEU A 50 7.69 -15.67 -8.05
CA LEU A 50 7.96 -14.54 -8.94
C LEU A 50 7.48 -14.80 -10.38
N ASP A 51 6.66 -15.83 -10.58
CA ASP A 51 5.99 -16.10 -11.85
C ASP A 51 4.81 -15.15 -12.07
N LEU A 52 4.73 -14.53 -13.25
CA LEU A 52 3.71 -13.52 -13.56
C LEU A 52 2.29 -14.10 -13.51
N ILE A 53 2.09 -15.37 -13.89
CA ILE A 53 0.77 -16.01 -13.83
C ILE A 53 0.34 -16.14 -12.37
N ARG A 54 1.25 -16.57 -11.48
CA ARG A 54 1.01 -16.63 -10.03
C ARG A 54 0.71 -15.26 -9.42
N ILE A 55 1.38 -14.21 -9.87
CA ILE A 55 1.11 -12.83 -9.43
C ILE A 55 -0.29 -12.38 -9.87
N LYS A 56 -0.70 -12.68 -11.11
CA LYS A 56 -2.07 -12.38 -11.58
C LYS A 56 -3.14 -13.13 -10.79
N ASP A 57 -2.89 -14.39 -10.49
CA ASP A 57 -3.78 -15.19 -9.64
C ASP A 57 -3.87 -14.58 -8.23
N ALA A 58 -2.75 -14.13 -7.66
CA ALA A 58 -2.71 -13.46 -6.36
C ALA A 58 -3.50 -12.14 -6.37
N ILE A 59 -3.39 -11.32 -7.42
CA ILE A 59 -4.22 -10.10 -7.55
C ILE A 59 -5.71 -10.46 -7.54
N SER A 60 -6.10 -11.48 -8.30
CA SER A 60 -7.49 -11.94 -8.36
C SER A 60 -8.00 -12.52 -7.03
N GLN A 61 -7.11 -13.06 -6.19
CA GLN A 61 -7.46 -13.58 -4.87
C GLN A 61 -7.52 -12.48 -3.81
N VAL A 62 -6.56 -11.56 -3.81
CA VAL A 62 -6.43 -10.48 -2.82
C VAL A 62 -7.46 -9.36 -3.08
N LEU A 63 -7.73 -9.05 -4.34
CA LEU A 63 -8.68 -8.03 -4.78
C LEU A 63 -9.66 -8.61 -5.81
N PRO A 64 -10.63 -9.45 -5.40
CA PRO A 64 -11.50 -10.22 -6.31
C PRO A 64 -12.60 -9.40 -7.01
N THR A 65 -12.59 -8.08 -6.82
CA THR A 65 -13.61 -7.15 -7.32
C THR A 65 -13.28 -6.69 -8.75
N SER A 66 -14.16 -5.90 -9.38
CA SER A 66 -13.86 -5.31 -10.70
C SER A 66 -12.60 -4.45 -10.67
N LEU A 67 -12.29 -3.82 -9.54
CA LEU A 67 -11.07 -3.04 -9.35
C LEU A 67 -9.81 -3.87 -9.63
N GLY A 68 -9.70 -5.09 -9.07
CA GLY A 68 -8.55 -5.95 -9.30
C GLY A 68 -8.46 -6.45 -10.75
N LYS A 69 -9.59 -6.74 -11.39
CA LYS A 69 -9.63 -7.10 -12.81
C LYS A 69 -9.15 -5.97 -13.71
N ASN A 70 -9.60 -4.74 -13.43
CA ASN A 70 -9.19 -3.58 -14.19
C ASN A 70 -7.71 -3.24 -13.92
N ALA A 71 -7.22 -3.42 -12.69
CA ALA A 71 -5.81 -3.24 -12.36
C ALA A 71 -4.91 -4.21 -13.15
N ILE A 72 -5.35 -5.46 -13.35
CA ILE A 72 -4.65 -6.43 -14.21
C ILE A 72 -4.60 -5.94 -15.66
N VAL A 73 -5.70 -5.41 -16.19
CA VAL A 73 -5.77 -4.90 -17.57
C VAL A 73 -4.83 -3.71 -17.75
N GLU A 74 -4.84 -2.77 -16.80
CA GLU A 74 -3.94 -1.61 -16.82
C GLU A 74 -2.47 -2.05 -16.79
N ALA A 75 -2.14 -2.99 -15.90
CA ALA A 75 -0.78 -3.52 -15.80
C ALA A 75 -0.33 -4.29 -17.05
N GLU A 76 -1.25 -4.97 -17.76
CA GLU A 76 -0.94 -5.59 -19.05
C GLU A 76 -0.66 -4.56 -20.15
N LEU A 77 -1.38 -3.43 -20.15
CA LEU A 77 -1.13 -2.32 -21.08
C LEU A 77 0.23 -1.67 -20.82
N GLU A 78 0.56 -1.42 -19.56
CA GLU A 78 1.85 -0.84 -19.17
C GLU A 78 3.02 -1.78 -19.48
N LEU A 79 2.89 -3.08 -19.16
CA LEU A 79 3.89 -4.07 -19.50
C LEU A 79 4.11 -4.16 -21.02
N LYS A 80 3.03 -4.12 -21.81
CA LYS A 80 3.13 -4.11 -23.27
C LYS A 80 3.87 -2.88 -23.77
N THR A 81 3.51 -1.69 -23.28
CA THR A 81 4.18 -0.43 -23.62
C THR A 81 5.67 -0.47 -23.27
N TYR A 82 6.02 -1.02 -22.10
CA TYR A 82 7.40 -1.20 -21.69
C TYR A 82 8.19 -2.09 -22.66
N VAL A 83 7.65 -3.25 -23.02
CA VAL A 83 8.30 -4.18 -23.96
C VAL A 83 8.43 -3.55 -25.36
N GLU A 84 7.40 -2.86 -25.83
CA GLU A 84 7.39 -2.21 -27.16
C GLU A 84 8.32 -0.99 -27.24
N SER A 85 8.60 -0.33 -26.11
CA SER A 85 9.49 0.84 -26.05
C SER A 85 10.96 0.52 -26.35
N GLY A 86 11.33 -0.76 -26.40
CA GLY A 86 12.73 -1.19 -26.57
C GLY A 86 13.60 -0.95 -25.34
N ASN A 87 13.03 -0.47 -24.23
CA ASN A 87 13.71 -0.27 -22.95
C ASN A 87 13.95 -1.58 -22.18
N SER A 88 13.42 -2.71 -22.67
CA SER A 88 13.65 -4.03 -22.08
C SER A 88 15.04 -4.54 -22.44
N ASP A 89 15.98 -4.42 -21.50
CA ASP A 89 17.25 -5.13 -21.60
C ASP A 89 17.03 -6.61 -21.27
N HIS A 90 17.03 -7.47 -22.30
CA HIS A 90 16.82 -8.92 -22.14
C HIS A 90 17.77 -9.58 -21.14
N THR A 91 18.92 -8.98 -20.83
CA THR A 91 19.84 -9.50 -19.80
C THR A 91 19.32 -9.27 -18.38
N LYS A 92 18.54 -8.21 -18.16
CA LYS A 92 17.94 -7.81 -16.88
C LYS A 92 16.55 -8.42 -16.64
N GLU A 93 15.93 -9.00 -17.67
CA GLU A 93 14.60 -9.63 -17.60
C GLU A 93 14.58 -11.02 -16.93
N LYS A 94 15.71 -11.47 -16.38
CA LYS A 94 15.78 -12.75 -15.67
C LYS A 94 15.42 -12.57 -14.20
N THR A 95 14.28 -13.14 -13.83
CA THR A 95 13.89 -13.33 -12.44
C THR A 95 14.56 -14.58 -11.88
N ILE A 96 15.15 -14.49 -10.68
CA ILE A 96 15.73 -15.63 -9.96
C ILE A 96 14.94 -15.87 -8.68
N GLU A 97 14.24 -17.00 -8.65
CA GLU A 97 13.49 -17.44 -7.47
C GLU A 97 14.37 -18.32 -6.57
N ILE A 98 14.37 -18.03 -5.27
CA ILE A 98 15.12 -18.77 -4.25
C ILE A 98 14.16 -19.65 -3.46
N ASN A 99 14.58 -20.88 -3.15
CA ASN A 99 13.82 -21.83 -2.32
C ASN A 99 14.58 -22.12 -1.01
N PRO A 100 13.98 -21.93 0.19
CA PRO A 100 12.60 -21.48 0.46
C PRO A 100 12.33 -20.03 0.02
N PHE A 101 11.10 -19.75 -0.44
CA PHE A 101 10.68 -18.42 -0.93
C PHE A 101 10.89 -17.36 0.17
N PRO A 102 11.82 -16.41 -0.01
CA PRO A 102 12.21 -15.47 1.04
C PRO A 102 11.26 -14.27 1.06
N LEU A 103 10.02 -14.49 1.54
CA LEU A 103 8.90 -13.53 1.50
C LEU A 103 9.29 -12.10 1.89
N GLN A 104 9.92 -11.91 3.04
CA GLN A 104 10.25 -10.57 3.55
C GLN A 104 11.21 -9.82 2.61
N LYS A 105 12.23 -10.51 2.11
CA LYS A 105 13.24 -9.91 1.22
C LYS A 105 12.66 -9.59 -0.15
N VAL A 106 11.85 -10.50 -0.68
CA VAL A 106 11.13 -10.28 -1.94
C VAL A 106 10.18 -9.09 -1.82
N PHE A 107 9.42 -8.99 -0.72
CA PHE A 107 8.55 -7.84 -0.46
C PHE A 107 9.35 -6.54 -0.42
N GLU A 108 10.44 -6.47 0.34
CA GLU A 108 11.27 -5.26 0.45
C GLU A 108 11.92 -4.86 -0.88
N GLN A 109 12.34 -5.85 -1.69
CA GLN A 109 12.89 -5.58 -3.02
C GLN A 109 11.83 -5.10 -4.00
N PHE A 110 10.63 -5.70 -3.98
CA PHE A 110 9.50 -5.17 -4.75
C PHE A 110 9.13 -3.77 -4.30
N ARG A 111 9.05 -3.51 -2.99
CA ARG A 111 8.71 -2.20 -2.44
C ARG A 111 9.59 -1.09 -3.02
N VAL A 112 10.91 -1.24 -2.95
CA VAL A 112 11.83 -0.22 -3.50
C VAL A 112 11.78 -0.14 -5.01
N LYS A 113 11.60 -1.26 -5.73
CA LYS A 113 11.49 -1.26 -7.19
C LYS A 113 10.18 -0.61 -7.65
N CYS A 114 9.06 -0.89 -6.99
CA CYS A 114 7.77 -0.28 -7.32
C CYS A 114 7.75 1.21 -7.01
N GLN A 115 8.31 1.64 -5.89
CA GLN A 115 8.51 3.06 -5.60
C GLN A 115 9.45 3.73 -6.62
N PHE A 116 10.45 3.00 -7.14
CA PHE A 116 11.31 3.48 -8.21
C PHE A 116 10.58 3.62 -9.55
N PHE A 117 9.80 2.61 -9.95
CA PHE A 117 9.11 2.63 -11.25
C PHE A 117 7.85 3.49 -11.25
N SER A 118 7.34 3.88 -10.09
CA SER A 118 6.11 4.66 -10.00
C SER A 118 6.24 6.02 -10.67
N THR A 119 5.31 6.29 -11.57
CA THR A 119 5.04 7.57 -12.24
C THR A 119 4.40 8.59 -11.29
N LEU A 120 3.68 8.13 -10.27
CA LEU A 120 3.06 8.95 -9.22
C LEU A 120 4.04 9.32 -8.09
N GLY A 121 5.19 8.67 -8.02
CA GLY A 121 6.25 8.91 -7.03
C GLY A 121 6.95 10.27 -7.15
N GLU A 122 7.79 10.57 -6.16
CA GLU A 122 8.61 11.79 -6.15
C GLU A 122 9.94 11.46 -6.86
N ARG A 123 10.04 11.77 -8.16
CA ARG A 123 11.29 11.57 -8.93
C ARG A 123 11.67 12.79 -9.75
N GLY A 124 12.93 13.20 -9.62
CA GLY A 124 13.57 14.11 -10.56
C GLY A 124 13.79 13.44 -11.92
N ALA A 125 14.07 14.22 -12.96
CA ALA A 125 14.38 13.66 -14.28
C ALA A 125 15.66 12.80 -14.28
N ASP A 126 16.62 13.14 -13.42
CA ASP A 126 17.92 12.47 -13.30
C ASP A 126 17.83 11.12 -12.55
N ASP A 127 16.78 10.89 -11.77
CA ASP A 127 16.59 9.64 -11.01
C ASP A 127 16.03 8.49 -11.87
N ARG A 128 15.69 8.75 -13.14
CA ARG A 128 15.08 7.77 -14.06
C ARG A 128 16.10 7.00 -14.90
N ASP A 129 17.36 6.97 -14.49
CA ASP A 129 18.38 6.13 -15.12
C ASP A 129 18.05 4.64 -14.88
N PRO A 130 17.81 3.82 -15.93
CA PRO A 130 17.58 2.37 -15.80
C PRO A 130 18.71 1.60 -15.10
N ASP A 131 19.92 2.16 -15.06
CA ASP A 131 21.05 1.56 -14.34
C ASP A 131 21.06 1.90 -12.85
N SER A 132 20.20 2.83 -12.40
CA SER A 132 20.06 3.23 -11.00
C SER A 132 18.98 2.45 -10.23
N VAL A 133 18.33 1.46 -10.86
CA VAL A 133 17.27 0.65 -10.25
C VAL A 133 17.79 -0.04 -8.99
N PRO A 134 17.18 0.18 -7.81
CA PRO A 134 17.59 -0.46 -6.57
C PRO A 134 17.50 -1.98 -6.66
N ASP A 135 18.53 -2.66 -6.15
CA ASP A 135 18.58 -4.12 -6.07
C ASP A 135 19.15 -4.57 -4.71
N LEU A 136 18.33 -4.42 -3.66
CA LEU A 136 18.74 -4.60 -2.26
C LEU A 136 19.37 -5.97 -1.96
N TYR A 137 18.85 -7.03 -2.58
CA TYR A 137 19.22 -8.41 -2.30
C TYR A 137 19.88 -9.12 -3.50
N ALA A 138 20.45 -8.34 -4.43
CA ALA A 138 21.21 -8.87 -5.57
C ALA A 138 22.34 -9.81 -5.13
N SER A 139 23.07 -9.43 -4.08
CA SER A 139 24.17 -10.24 -3.53
C SER A 139 23.70 -11.57 -2.91
N GLU A 140 22.40 -11.68 -2.60
CA GLU A 140 21.77 -12.89 -2.09
C GLU A 140 21.11 -13.71 -3.20
N GLY A 141 21.22 -13.28 -4.46
CA GLY A 141 20.66 -13.96 -5.63
C GLY A 141 19.17 -13.71 -5.84
N ILE A 142 18.55 -12.78 -5.11
CA ILE A 142 17.16 -12.38 -5.35
C ILE A 142 17.19 -11.33 -6.45
N HIS A 143 16.70 -11.70 -7.63
CA HIS A 143 16.60 -10.78 -8.76
C HIS A 143 15.17 -10.75 -9.27
N ILE A 144 14.59 -9.55 -9.28
CA ILE A 144 13.25 -9.28 -9.80
C ILE A 144 13.43 -8.52 -11.11
N ALA A 145 12.93 -9.12 -12.20
CA ALA A 145 12.95 -8.51 -13.52
C ALA A 145 12.23 -7.14 -13.53
N PRO A 146 12.74 -6.13 -14.26
CA PRO A 146 12.07 -4.84 -14.42
C PRO A 146 10.63 -4.97 -14.91
N SER A 147 10.35 -5.84 -15.89
CA SER A 147 8.99 -6.09 -16.38
C SER A 147 8.00 -6.48 -15.29
N LEU A 148 8.41 -7.36 -14.37
CA LEU A 148 7.56 -7.83 -13.27
C LEU A 148 7.35 -6.72 -12.22
N ALA A 149 8.39 -5.93 -11.93
CA ALA A 149 8.28 -4.78 -11.05
C ALA A 149 7.36 -3.69 -11.63
N ILE A 150 7.48 -3.40 -12.93
CA ILE A 150 6.61 -2.45 -13.66
C ILE A 150 5.16 -2.95 -13.62
N TYR A 151 4.94 -4.24 -13.86
CA TYR A 151 3.60 -4.83 -13.77
C TYR A 151 2.94 -4.57 -12.41
N LEU A 152 3.63 -4.91 -11.31
CA LEU A 152 3.10 -4.64 -9.97
C LEU A 152 3.01 -3.14 -9.65
N THR A 153 3.91 -2.32 -10.19
CA THR A 153 3.82 -0.86 -10.05
C THR A 153 2.52 -0.34 -10.64
N ALA A 154 2.18 -0.72 -11.87
CA ALA A 154 0.94 -0.32 -12.52
C ALA A 154 -0.31 -0.77 -11.73
N VAL A 155 -0.29 -1.96 -11.14
CA VAL A 155 -1.36 -2.42 -10.24
C VAL A 155 -1.49 -1.52 -9.01
N LEU A 156 -0.38 -1.16 -8.36
CA LEU A 156 -0.38 -0.29 -7.18
C LEU A 156 -0.82 1.13 -7.52
N GLU A 157 -0.40 1.67 -8.67
CA GLU A 157 -0.81 2.99 -9.14
C GLU A 157 -2.31 3.04 -9.43
N TYR A 158 -2.83 2.07 -10.19
CA TYR A 158 -4.25 1.99 -10.50
C TYR A 158 -5.12 1.94 -9.24
N VAL A 159 -4.75 1.12 -8.25
CA VAL A 159 -5.45 1.07 -6.95
C VAL A 159 -5.27 2.35 -6.16
N GLY A 160 -4.08 2.95 -6.17
CA GLY A 160 -3.77 4.20 -5.50
C GLY A 160 -4.57 5.39 -6.02
N GLU A 161 -4.66 5.55 -7.33
CA GLU A 161 -5.49 6.56 -8.00
C GLU A 161 -6.97 6.37 -7.66
N TYR A 162 -7.45 5.12 -7.72
CA TYR A 162 -8.83 4.81 -7.35
C TYR A 162 -9.14 5.25 -5.91
N ILE A 163 -8.23 4.99 -4.96
CA ILE A 163 -8.38 5.42 -3.57
C ILE A 163 -8.40 6.94 -3.46
N LEU A 164 -7.51 7.65 -4.16
CA LEU A 164 -7.49 9.13 -4.16
C LEU A 164 -8.82 9.71 -4.68
N ILE A 165 -9.40 9.11 -5.72
CA ILE A 165 -10.72 9.50 -6.24
C ILE A 165 -11.82 9.26 -5.19
N LEU A 166 -11.78 8.13 -4.49
CA LEU A 166 -12.72 7.87 -3.39
C LEU A 166 -12.57 8.88 -2.24
N VAL A 167 -11.33 9.24 -1.90
CA VAL A 167 -11.02 10.24 -0.86
C VAL A 167 -11.53 11.63 -1.25
N ALA A 168 -11.37 12.04 -2.51
CA ALA A 168 -11.94 13.29 -3.01
C ALA A 168 -13.47 13.32 -2.88
N LYS A 169 -14.15 12.23 -3.27
CA LYS A 169 -15.61 12.08 -3.12
C LYS A 169 -16.06 12.07 -1.65
N ALA A 170 -15.30 11.42 -0.78
CA ALA A 170 -15.56 11.43 0.66
C ALA A 170 -15.43 12.85 1.25
N SER A 171 -14.43 13.62 0.77
CA SER A 171 -14.21 15.00 1.17
C SER A 171 -15.36 15.91 0.72
N GLU A 172 -15.84 15.74 -0.51
CA GLU A 172 -17.01 16.42 -1.05
C GLU A 172 -18.26 16.16 -0.19
N LYS A 173 -18.55 14.87 0.07
CA LYS A 173 -19.69 14.44 0.89
C LYS A 173 -19.66 15.04 2.30
N GLN A 174 -18.46 15.26 2.86
CA GLN A 174 -18.25 15.82 4.20
C GLN A 174 -18.09 17.35 4.21
N GLY A 175 -18.02 17.99 3.05
CA GLY A 175 -17.84 19.44 2.93
C GLY A 175 -16.48 19.93 3.46
N VAL A 176 -15.42 19.11 3.34
CA VAL A 176 -14.07 19.47 3.78
C VAL A 176 -13.16 19.76 2.59
N GLU A 177 -12.40 20.85 2.66
CA GLU A 177 -11.46 21.23 1.59
C GLU A 177 -10.12 20.48 1.66
N VAL A 178 -9.80 19.91 2.82
CA VAL A 178 -8.56 19.15 3.06
C VAL A 178 -8.92 17.77 3.58
N ALA A 179 -8.66 16.76 2.76
CA ALA A 179 -8.78 15.36 3.12
C ALA A 179 -7.74 14.98 4.17
N ARG A 180 -8.22 14.48 5.31
CA ARG A 180 -7.47 13.93 6.43
C ARG A 180 -7.67 12.42 6.50
N SER A 181 -7.05 11.78 7.49
CA SER A 181 -7.17 10.34 7.72
C SER A 181 -8.62 9.88 7.89
N GLN A 182 -9.54 10.73 8.36
CA GLN A 182 -10.96 10.39 8.47
C GLN A 182 -11.63 10.20 7.10
N GLU A 183 -11.27 11.01 6.10
CA GLU A 183 -11.81 10.88 4.74
C GLU A 183 -11.25 9.63 4.05
N VAL A 184 -9.97 9.29 4.29
CA VAL A 184 -9.37 8.02 3.87
C VAL A 184 -10.09 6.83 4.48
N TYR A 185 -10.31 6.84 5.79
CA TYR A 185 -11.04 5.77 6.47
C TYR A 185 -12.45 5.60 5.90
N SER A 186 -13.16 6.71 5.71
CA SER A 186 -14.54 6.70 5.21
C SER A 186 -14.60 6.17 3.77
N ALA A 187 -13.70 6.66 2.89
CA ALA A 187 -13.56 6.21 1.52
C ALA A 187 -13.34 4.69 1.42
N LEU A 188 -12.38 4.16 2.18
CA LEU A 188 -12.04 2.73 2.16
C LEU A 188 -13.10 1.84 2.85
N SER A 189 -13.85 2.39 3.81
CA SER A 189 -14.89 1.65 4.54
C SER A 189 -16.22 1.58 3.79
N GLU A 190 -16.56 2.62 3.04
CA GLU A 190 -17.85 2.73 2.34
C GLU A 190 -17.81 2.12 0.93
N ASP A 191 -16.63 1.97 0.31
CA ASP A 191 -16.52 1.44 -1.04
C ASP A 191 -16.47 -0.10 -1.08
N SER A 192 -17.43 -0.69 -1.78
CA SER A 192 -17.58 -2.15 -1.90
C SER A 192 -16.44 -2.85 -2.66
N GLN A 193 -15.68 -2.14 -3.49
CA GLN A 193 -14.61 -2.73 -4.30
C GLN A 193 -13.33 -2.90 -3.48
N ILE A 194 -13.03 -1.95 -2.59
CA ILE A 194 -11.79 -1.93 -1.79
C ILE A 194 -11.99 -2.43 -0.35
N PHE A 195 -13.19 -2.29 0.22
CA PHE A 195 -13.45 -2.66 1.62
C PHE A 195 -13.05 -4.11 1.98
N PRO A 196 -13.27 -5.14 1.14
CA PRO A 196 -12.85 -6.51 1.45
C PRO A 196 -11.34 -6.67 1.64
N LEU A 197 -10.53 -5.82 1.00
CA LEU A 197 -9.09 -5.75 1.21
C LEU A 197 -8.76 -4.91 2.45
N PHE A 198 -9.33 -3.71 2.55
CA PHE A 198 -9.09 -2.79 3.68
C PHE A 198 -9.44 -3.40 5.03
N ARG A 199 -10.49 -4.22 5.12
CA ARG A 199 -10.86 -4.88 6.38
C ARG A 199 -9.82 -5.86 6.93
N ARG A 200 -8.82 -6.24 6.14
CA ARG A 200 -7.76 -7.19 6.49
C ARG A 200 -6.45 -6.49 6.86
N THR A 201 -6.36 -5.18 6.71
CA THR A 201 -5.12 -4.42 6.94
C THR A 201 -4.94 -4.05 8.40
N ASN A 202 -3.68 -3.99 8.83
CA ASN A 202 -3.30 -3.40 10.12
C ASN A 202 -3.60 -1.89 10.13
N LEU A 203 -3.52 -1.21 8.98
CA LEU A 203 -3.91 0.18 8.84
C LEU A 203 -5.33 0.44 9.35
N LYS A 204 -6.30 -0.42 9.04
CA LYS A 204 -7.66 -0.25 9.54
C LYS A 204 -7.71 -0.25 11.06
N GLU A 205 -7.07 -1.23 11.69
CA GLU A 205 -7.00 -1.35 13.17
C GLU A 205 -6.33 -0.12 13.80
N GLN A 206 -5.26 0.39 13.18
CA GLN A 206 -4.57 1.61 13.60
C GLN A 206 -5.49 2.84 13.50
N MET A 207 -6.20 2.99 12.39
CA MET A 207 -7.13 4.11 12.18
C MET A 207 -8.32 4.04 13.15
N GLU A 208 -8.85 2.85 13.46
CA GLU A 208 -9.91 2.68 14.47
C GLU A 208 -9.41 3.06 15.87
N SER A 209 -8.22 2.59 16.25
CA SER A 209 -7.61 2.90 17.55
C SER A 209 -7.38 4.42 17.74
N GLN A 210 -6.92 5.12 16.71
CA GLN A 210 -6.73 6.57 16.73
C GLN A 210 -8.05 7.35 16.89
N ARG A 211 -9.16 6.80 16.37
CA ARG A 211 -10.50 7.42 16.49
C ARG A 211 -11.07 7.22 17.89
N GLU A 212 -10.86 6.05 18.49
CA GLU A 212 -11.25 5.79 19.89
C GLU A 212 -10.48 6.67 20.87
N SER A 213 -9.15 6.81 20.69
CA SER A 213 -8.34 7.70 21.54
C SER A 213 -8.77 9.16 21.42
N THR A 214 -9.06 9.62 20.19
CA THR A 214 -9.54 10.99 19.96
C THR A 214 -10.90 11.22 20.60
N THR A 215 -11.83 10.27 20.48
CA THR A 215 -13.17 10.35 21.10
C THR A 215 -13.09 10.35 22.64
N SER A 216 -12.22 9.53 23.22
CA SER A 216 -12.00 9.48 24.67
C SER A 216 -11.42 10.79 25.24
N MET A 217 -10.63 11.53 24.46
CA MET A 217 -10.05 12.82 24.87
C MET A 217 -11.10 13.94 24.94
N PHE A 218 -12.21 13.84 24.18
CA PHE A 218 -13.30 14.82 24.20
C PHE A 218 -14.39 14.52 25.25
N ILE A 219 -14.41 13.33 25.85
CA ILE A 219 -15.45 12.91 26.81
C ILE A 219 -15.04 13.11 28.28
N PHE A 220 -13.76 13.38 28.58
CA PHE A 220 -13.30 13.61 29.95
C PHE A 220 -12.61 14.98 30.12
N PRO A 221 -13.19 15.96 30.85
CA PRO A 221 -12.34 16.90 31.56
C PRO A 221 -11.55 16.09 32.59
N LYS A 222 -10.23 16.07 32.46
CA LYS A 222 -9.30 15.36 33.34
C LYS A 222 -9.58 15.71 34.81
N VAL A 223 -10.31 14.86 35.53
CA VAL A 223 -10.15 14.76 36.98
C VAL A 223 -8.99 13.80 37.19
N VAL A 224 -7.81 14.37 37.39
CA VAL A 224 -6.63 13.63 37.83
C VAL A 224 -6.93 13.10 39.23
N ILE A 225 -7.17 11.81 39.36
CA ILE A 225 -7.04 11.10 40.64
C ILE A 225 -5.91 10.10 40.46
N PHE A 226 -4.74 10.52 40.93
CA PHE A 226 -3.69 9.60 41.35
C PHE A 226 -4.23 8.79 42.52
N SER A 227 -4.29 7.46 42.38
CA SER A 227 -4.15 6.60 43.55
C SER A 227 -3.38 5.33 43.22
N CYS A 228 -2.26 5.23 43.94
CA CYS A 228 -1.33 4.13 44.00
C CYS A 228 -1.93 3.03 44.89
N ASN A 229 -1.89 1.76 44.47
CA ASN A 229 -1.28 0.64 45.22
C ASN A 229 -1.77 -0.75 44.75
N VAL A 230 -0.79 -1.60 44.44
CA VAL A 230 -0.54 -2.96 44.97
C VAL A 230 -1.75 -3.92 45.12
N ILE A 231 -1.65 -5.11 44.52
CA ILE A 231 -1.59 -6.42 45.24
C ILE A 231 -1.59 -7.58 44.21
N ASN A 232 -0.48 -8.33 44.25
CA ASN A 232 -0.33 -9.72 43.84
C ASN A 232 -1.25 -10.64 44.66
N MET A 233 -1.97 -11.60 44.05
CA MET A 233 -1.96 -13.03 44.47
C MET A 233 -3.01 -13.88 43.74
N LYS A 234 -2.50 -14.94 43.11
CA LYS A 234 -2.98 -16.34 43.04
C LYS A 234 -4.41 -16.62 43.52
N PHE A 235 -5.18 -17.30 42.67
CA PHE A 235 -6.01 -18.43 43.09
C PHE A 235 -5.92 -19.57 42.06
N ASN A 236 -5.50 -20.73 42.56
CA ASN A 236 -5.48 -22.04 41.94
C ASN A 236 -6.23 -22.96 42.91
N ILE A 237 -7.04 -23.91 42.41
CA ILE A 237 -7.83 -24.99 43.09
C ILE A 237 -9.19 -25.10 42.35
N ILE A 238 -9.78 -26.24 41.96
CA ILE A 238 -9.57 -27.70 42.04
C ILE A 238 -10.57 -28.30 41.02
N ASN A 239 -10.25 -29.45 40.39
CA ASN A 239 -11.15 -30.60 40.34
C ASN A 239 -10.36 -31.90 40.08
N ARG A 240 -10.30 -32.73 41.13
CA ARG A 240 -9.94 -34.15 41.13
C ARG A 240 -11.09 -34.94 40.48
N TRP A 241 -10.79 -35.96 39.68
CA TRP A 241 -10.73 -37.39 40.04
C TRP A 241 -9.97 -38.13 38.94
#